data_AF-A0A8B6DRV1-F1
#
_entry.id   AF-A0A8B6DRV1-F1
#
_cell.length_a   1.000
_cell.length_b   1.000
_cell.length_c   1.000
_cell.angle_alpha   90.00
_cell.angle_beta   90.00
_cell.angle_gamma   90.00
#
_symmetry.space_group_name_H-M   'P 1'
#
loop_
_entity.id
_entity.type
_entity.pdbx_description
1 polymer ?
#
loop_
_entity_poly.entity_id
_entity_poly.type
_entity_poly.pdbx_seq_one_letter_code
_entity_poly.pdbx_strand_id
1 'polypeptide(L)'
;MLTTINNWNYLGVLDKLRVIGGDSLKPHNGRMFSTKDKDNDIVQIGCAQTYKGAWWYNGCHSSNLNEEYLGGNHSNYANGIIWNTWAGYYYSLKSTRMMIKRHQ
;
A
#
# COMPACT_ATOMS: atom_id res chain seq x y z
N MET A 1 -12.87 -1.91 18.40
CA MET A 1 -13.04 -0.48 18.67
C MET A 1 -11.68 0.17 18.59
N LEU A 2 -11.28 0.63 17.40
CA LEU A 2 -10.00 1.29 17.18
C LEU A 2 -10.11 2.72 17.71
N THR A 3 -9.70 2.92 18.96
CA THR A 3 -9.59 4.24 19.56
C THR A 3 -8.42 4.98 18.92
N THR A 4 -8.76 5.98 18.11
CA THR A 4 -8.02 7.23 17.91
C THR A 4 -6.50 7.14 17.72
N ILE A 5 -6.05 7.03 16.48
CA ILE A 5 -4.72 7.51 16.07
C ILE A 5 -4.90 8.98 15.65
N ASN A 6 -4.90 9.88 16.64
CA ASN A 6 -5.01 11.32 16.43
C ASN A 6 -3.63 11.98 16.29
N ASN A 7 -2.81 11.54 15.33
CA ASN A 7 -1.63 12.32 14.92
C ASN A 7 -1.16 11.89 13.53
N TRP A 8 -1.61 12.64 12.52
CA TRP A 8 -1.29 12.45 11.09
C TRP A 8 0.11 12.97 10.70
N ASN A 9 1.05 13.02 11.64
CA ASN A 9 2.39 13.61 11.44
C ASN A 9 3.52 12.56 11.46
N TYR A 10 3.34 11.41 10.82
CA TYR A 10 4.48 10.53 10.49
C TYR A 10 5.17 11.00 9.21
N LEU A 11 5.66 12.25 9.21
CA LEU A 11 6.46 12.85 8.13
C LEU A 11 7.94 12.40 8.15
N GLY A 12 8.31 11.28 8.79
CA GLY A 12 9.71 11.02 9.11
C GLY A 12 10.20 9.58 9.23
N VAL A 13 9.61 8.59 8.52
CA VAL A 13 10.11 7.20 8.62
C VAL A 13 10.14 6.47 7.28
N LEU A 14 10.90 6.98 6.29
CA LEU A 14 11.27 6.19 5.10
C LEU A 14 12.78 6.12 4.85
N ASP A 15 13.62 6.53 5.80
CA ASP A 15 15.04 6.71 5.51
C ASP A 15 15.87 5.42 5.49
N LYS A 16 15.36 4.28 5.97
CA LYS A 16 16.08 2.99 5.89
C LYS A 16 15.16 1.77 5.79
N LEU A 17 14.49 1.60 4.65
CA LEU A 17 14.10 0.24 4.24
C LEU A 17 15.37 -0.46 3.72
N ARG A 18 15.79 -1.57 4.33
CA ARG A 18 16.82 -2.45 3.77
C ARG A 18 16.15 -3.25 2.65
N VAL A 19 16.25 -2.80 1.40
CA VAL A 19 15.33 -3.28 0.36
C VAL A 19 15.89 -4.44 -0.46
N ILE A 20 15.62 -5.66 -0.01
CA ILE A 20 15.55 -6.80 -0.94
C ILE A 20 14.18 -6.71 -1.60
N GLY A 21 14.13 -6.45 -2.92
CA GLY A 21 12.87 -6.31 -3.67
C GLY A 21 12.43 -4.89 -4.01
N GLY A 22 13.30 -3.87 -3.88
CA GLY A 22 13.04 -2.47 -4.29
C GLY A 22 11.95 -1.72 -3.51
N ASP A 23 11.95 -0.38 -3.60
CA ASP A 23 11.07 0.48 -2.80
C ASP A 23 9.77 0.82 -3.53
N SER A 24 8.74 0.02 -3.27
CA SER A 24 7.38 0.26 -3.77
C SER A 24 6.52 1.13 -2.84
N LEU A 25 7.05 1.58 -1.70
CA LEU A 25 6.28 2.38 -0.72
C LEU A 25 6.55 3.88 -0.85
N LYS A 26 7.75 4.29 -1.25
CA LYS A 26 8.13 5.70 -1.42
C LYS A 26 7.14 6.57 -2.21
N PRO A 27 6.52 6.11 -3.31
CA PRO A 27 5.53 6.90 -4.04
C PRO A 27 4.27 7.24 -3.23
N HIS A 28 4.03 6.52 -2.13
CA HIS A 28 2.89 6.71 -1.24
C HIS A 28 3.17 7.70 -0.09
N ASN A 29 4.38 8.22 0.01
CA ASN A 29 4.75 9.14 1.08
C ASN A 29 3.92 10.43 1.03
N GLY A 30 3.46 10.88 2.19
CA GLY A 30 2.62 12.09 2.32
C GLY A 30 1.21 11.97 1.72
N ARG A 31 0.76 10.76 1.36
CA ARG A 31 -0.61 10.53 0.88
C ARG A 31 -1.55 10.24 2.04
N MET A 32 -2.82 10.60 1.89
CA MET A 32 -3.86 10.24 2.84
C MET A 32 -4.30 8.79 2.61
N PHE A 33 -4.79 8.15 3.67
CA PHE A 33 -5.27 6.78 3.59
C PHE A 33 -6.69 6.75 3.00
N SER A 34 -6.93 5.96 1.96
CA SER A 34 -8.24 5.83 1.30
C SER A 34 -8.81 4.43 1.48
N THR A 35 -10.14 4.37 1.58
CA THR A 35 -10.95 3.14 1.66
C THR A 35 -12.08 3.21 0.65
N LYS A 36 -12.79 2.10 0.44
CA LYS A 36 -13.92 2.02 -0.51
C LYS A 36 -15.01 3.08 -0.28
N ASP A 37 -15.19 3.47 0.98
CA ASP A 37 -16.22 4.35 1.52
C ASP A 37 -15.70 5.76 1.86
N LYS A 38 -14.38 5.97 1.82
CA LYS A 38 -13.75 7.26 2.08
C LYS A 38 -12.61 7.49 1.10
N ASP A 39 -12.93 8.24 0.06
CA ASP A 39 -11.97 8.59 -0.96
C ASP A 39 -11.12 9.79 -0.53
N ASN A 40 -9.83 9.56 -0.29
CA ASN A 40 -8.82 10.59 -0.04
C ASN A 40 -7.65 10.47 -1.02
N ASP A 41 -7.83 9.78 -2.15
CA ASP A 41 -6.78 9.72 -3.16
C ASP A 41 -6.71 11.04 -3.95
N ILE A 42 -5.55 11.28 -4.57
CA ILE A 42 -5.29 12.55 -5.28
C ILE A 42 -6.02 12.61 -6.62
N VAL A 43 -6.29 11.45 -7.20
CA VAL A 43 -6.87 11.30 -8.52
C VAL A 43 -8.24 10.72 -8.32
N GLN A 44 -9.31 11.42 -8.74
CA GLN A 44 -10.73 11.05 -8.56
C GLN A 44 -11.17 9.79 -9.35
N ILE A 45 -10.34 8.74 -9.36
CA ILE A 45 -10.63 7.44 -9.96
C ILE A 45 -11.09 6.41 -8.93
N GLY A 46 -11.02 6.73 -7.63
CA GLY A 46 -11.47 5.84 -6.57
C GLY A 46 -10.61 4.57 -6.49
N CYS A 47 -9.31 4.72 -6.27
CA CYS A 47 -8.33 3.64 -6.26
C CYS A 47 -8.69 2.48 -5.32
N ALA A 48 -9.27 2.80 -4.18
CA ALA A 48 -9.73 1.80 -3.22
C ALA A 48 -10.86 0.90 -3.78
N GLN A 49 -11.69 1.43 -4.67
CA GLN A 49 -12.76 0.71 -5.33
C GLN A 49 -12.21 -0.10 -6.51
N THR A 50 -11.34 0.49 -7.33
CA THR A 50 -10.70 -0.18 -8.48
C THR A 50 -9.86 -1.38 -8.06
N TYR A 51 -8.97 -1.18 -7.08
CA TYR A 51 -8.02 -2.19 -6.59
C TYR A 51 -8.46 -2.83 -5.27
N LYS A 52 -9.76 -2.75 -4.95
CA LYS A 52 -10.43 -3.50 -3.86
C LYS A 52 -9.65 -3.56 -2.53
N GLY A 53 -8.97 -2.48 -2.17
CA GLY A 53 -8.02 -2.44 -1.06
C GLY A 53 -8.13 -1.16 -0.26
N ALA A 54 -7.26 -1.01 0.74
CA ALA A 54 -7.17 0.18 1.57
C ALA A 54 -5.71 0.58 1.76
N TRP A 55 -5.32 1.74 1.25
CA TRP A 55 -3.92 2.14 1.20
C TRP A 55 -3.75 3.66 1.10
N TRP A 56 -2.51 4.13 1.25
CA TRP A 56 -2.11 5.53 1.02
C TRP A 56 -1.97 5.82 -0.48
N TYR A 57 -3.03 5.71 -1.27
CA TYR A 57 -2.96 5.77 -2.73
C TYR A 57 -2.43 7.11 -3.29
N ASN A 58 -1.64 7.03 -4.37
CA ASN A 58 -1.09 8.17 -5.12
C ASN A 58 -1.68 8.27 -6.55
N GLY A 59 -2.77 7.54 -6.84
CA GLY A 59 -3.32 7.41 -8.19
C GLY A 59 -2.61 6.37 -9.07
N CYS A 60 -2.55 5.08 -8.74
CA CYS A 60 -3.11 4.44 -7.54
C CYS A 60 -2.01 3.88 -6.65
N HIS A 61 -1.27 2.87 -7.09
CA HIS A 61 -0.24 2.28 -6.24
C HIS A 61 0.93 1.63 -6.97
N SER A 62 2.07 1.63 -6.28
CA SER A 62 3.21 0.74 -6.53
C SER A 62 3.29 -0.41 -5.51
N SER A 63 2.54 -0.32 -4.40
CA SER A 63 2.34 -1.38 -3.40
C SER A 63 0.88 -1.42 -2.94
N ASN A 64 0.30 -2.61 -2.79
CA ASN A 64 -1.04 -2.77 -2.23
C ASN A 64 -1.06 -4.01 -1.33
N LEU A 65 -0.71 -3.86 -0.05
CA LEU A 65 -0.54 -5.00 0.86
C LEU A 65 -1.86 -5.41 1.55
N ASN A 66 -2.93 -4.64 1.35
CA ASN A 66 -4.22 -4.77 2.03
C ASN A 66 -5.36 -5.15 1.06
N GLU A 67 -5.04 -5.78 -0.07
CA GLU A 67 -6.03 -6.32 -1.01
C GLU A 67 -6.32 -7.81 -0.73
N GLU A 68 -7.29 -8.37 -1.45
CA GLU A 68 -7.54 -9.80 -1.57
C GLU A 68 -6.29 -10.58 -2.01
N TYR A 69 -6.07 -11.74 -1.40
CA TYR A 69 -5.00 -12.65 -1.82
C TYR A 69 -5.46 -13.47 -3.04
N LEU A 70 -4.67 -13.45 -4.13
CA LEU A 70 -5.01 -14.10 -5.40
C LEU A 70 -4.23 -15.38 -5.70
N GLY A 71 -3.37 -15.86 -4.80
CA GLY A 71 -2.71 -17.15 -4.97
C GLY A 71 -1.45 -17.17 -5.85
N GLY A 72 -0.70 -16.07 -5.95
CA GLY A 72 0.48 -15.98 -6.81
C GLY A 72 0.18 -15.33 -8.16
N ASN A 73 0.58 -15.95 -9.27
CA ASN A 73 0.36 -15.39 -10.61
C ASN A 73 -1.14 -15.22 -10.92
N HIS A 74 -1.51 -14.07 -11.49
CA HIS A 74 -2.87 -13.79 -11.96
C HIS A 74 -2.87 -12.89 -13.20
N SER A 75 -4.01 -12.84 -13.90
CA SER A 75 -4.17 -12.06 -15.14
C SER A 75 -4.57 -10.61 -14.93
N ASN A 76 -5.18 -10.29 -13.78
CA ASN A 76 -5.71 -8.95 -13.51
C ASN A 76 -4.57 -7.99 -13.18
N TYR A 77 -4.55 -6.82 -13.83
CA TYR A 77 -3.47 -5.85 -13.62
C TYR A 77 -3.52 -5.24 -12.23
N ALA A 78 -2.44 -5.41 -11.47
CA ALA A 78 -2.19 -4.75 -10.19
C ALA A 78 -3.25 -5.05 -9.10
N ASN A 79 -4.06 -6.09 -9.30
CA ASN A 79 -4.87 -6.66 -8.23
C ASN A 79 -4.02 -7.60 -7.37
N GLY A 80 -4.45 -7.84 -6.15
CA GLY A 80 -3.78 -8.73 -5.22
C GLY A 80 -2.83 -8.04 -4.24
N ILE A 81 -2.08 -8.86 -3.49
CA ILE A 81 -1.09 -8.37 -2.55
C ILE A 81 0.17 -7.96 -3.32
N ILE A 82 0.26 -6.68 -3.72
CA ILE A 82 1.28 -6.18 -4.65
C ILE A 82 2.48 -5.54 -3.94
N TRP A 83 3.68 -5.91 -4.40
CA TRP A 83 4.92 -5.15 -4.22
C TRP A 83 5.66 -5.10 -5.56
N ASN A 84 5.38 -4.05 -6.34
CA ASN A 84 5.74 -3.98 -7.76
C ASN A 84 7.23 -4.20 -8.03
N THR A 85 8.09 -3.57 -7.24
CA THR A 85 9.54 -3.59 -7.46
C THR A 85 10.18 -4.95 -7.17
N TRP A 86 9.44 -5.89 -6.55
CA TRP A 86 9.89 -7.26 -6.30
C TRP A 86 9.26 -8.27 -7.25
N ALA A 87 7.92 -8.32 -7.32
CA ALA A 87 7.18 -9.38 -8.03
C ALA A 87 6.30 -8.86 -9.18
N GLY A 88 6.35 -7.57 -9.47
CA GLY A 88 5.53 -6.94 -10.51
C GLY A 88 4.06 -6.76 -10.11
N TYR A 89 3.20 -6.49 -11.10
CA TYR A 89 1.76 -6.25 -10.92
C TYR A 89 0.86 -7.47 -11.18
N TYR A 90 1.44 -8.60 -11.57
CA TYR A 90 0.71 -9.82 -11.95
C TYR A 90 0.99 -10.99 -11.00
N TYR A 91 1.55 -10.69 -9.82
CA TYR A 91 1.85 -11.66 -8.78
C TYR A 91 1.36 -11.15 -7.42
N SER A 92 0.46 -11.90 -6.80
CA SER A 92 -0.06 -11.65 -5.46
C SER A 92 0.80 -12.39 -4.43
N LEU A 93 1.50 -11.64 -3.57
CA LEU A 93 2.39 -12.19 -2.55
C LEU A 93 1.65 -13.12 -1.58
N LYS A 94 2.28 -14.24 -1.24
CA LYS A 94 1.71 -15.24 -0.33
C LYS A 94 1.54 -14.74 1.10
N SER A 95 2.46 -13.89 1.57
CA SER A 95 2.41 -13.33 2.91
C SER A 95 3.16 -12.01 2.97
N THR A 96 2.65 -11.11 3.81
CA THR A 96 3.24 -9.81 4.09
C THR A 96 3.19 -9.54 5.59
N ARG A 97 4.15 -8.77 6.08
CA ARG A 97 4.15 -8.32 7.48
C ARG A 97 4.76 -6.93 7.54
N MET A 98 4.00 -5.96 8.01
CA MET A 98 4.47 -4.62 8.31
C MET A 98 4.77 -4.52 9.80
N MET A 99 5.96 -4.03 10.15
CA MET A 99 6.40 -3.86 11.53
C MET A 99 7.07 -2.50 11.67
N ILE A 100 6.79 -1.82 12.77
CA ILE A 100 7.48 -0.60 13.14
C ILE A 100 8.41 -0.88 14.32
N LYS A 101 9.57 -0.23 14.32
CA LYS A 101 10.49 -0.22 15.47
C LYS A 101 10.75 1.23 15.83
N ARG A 102 10.76 1.52 17.13
CA ARG A 102 11.14 2.85 17.62
C ARG A 102 12.57 3.16 17.18
N HIS A 103 12.76 4.29 16.50
CA HIS A 103 14.09 4.85 16.32
C HIS A 103 14.50 5.47 17.67
N GLN A 104 15.61 4.98 18.23
CA GLN A 104 16.23 5.57 19.43
C GLN A 104 17.15 6.71 19.03
#